data_AF-A0A1F3LEZ0-F1
#
_entry.id   AF-A0A1F3LEZ0-F1
#
_cell.length_a   1.000
_cell.length_b   1.000
_cell.length_c   1.000
_cell.angle_alpha   90.00
_cell.angle_beta   90.00
_cell.angle_gamma   90.00
#
_symmetry.space_group_name_H-M   'P 1'
#
loop_
_entity.id
_entity.type
_entity.pdbx_description
1 polymer ?
#
loop_
_entity_poly.entity_id
_entity_poly.type
_entity_poly.pdbx_seq_one_letter_code
_entity_poly.pdbx_strand_id
1 'polypeptide(L)'
;MKTATKFFSSISLLITTIFLSSTSSFAQYQNQQEEKPKTPVEIAALQADKYQKDLGLNDGQTFLVDSVLQVNIGGVYSDFERMKKGGVQTQESYRAVQELWMNKTDAAFKKIFTPEQYLKYEKLSGLYAKRIKEEKAKAKLEKEKAKKLDKNKQP
;
A
#
# COMPACT_ATOMS: atom_id res chain seq x y z
N MET A 1 -79.91 38.06 -5.29
CA MET A 1 -79.41 38.40 -3.94
C MET A 1 -79.91 37.37 -2.94
N LYS A 2 -78.99 36.66 -2.28
CA LYS A 2 -79.01 36.28 -0.86
C LYS A 2 -77.77 35.42 -0.60
N THR A 3 -76.87 36.02 0.17
CA THR A 3 -75.74 35.43 0.87
C THR A 3 -76.20 34.40 1.91
N ALA A 4 -75.23 33.66 2.47
CA ALA A 4 -75.21 32.98 3.77
C ALA A 4 -75.12 31.45 3.67
N THR A 5 -74.48 30.70 4.56
CA THR A 5 -73.49 30.95 5.62
C THR A 5 -73.04 29.55 6.02
N LYS A 6 -71.74 29.41 6.27
CA LYS A 6 -71.05 28.43 7.11
C LYS A 6 -71.95 27.45 7.90
N PHE A 7 -71.78 26.14 7.65
CA PHE A 7 -71.98 25.12 8.67
C PHE A 7 -70.62 24.77 9.28
N PHE A 8 -70.38 25.24 10.51
CA PHE A 8 -69.40 24.69 11.41
C PHE A 8 -70.09 23.57 12.21
N SER A 9 -69.49 22.38 12.25
CA SER A 9 -69.68 21.46 13.38
C SER A 9 -68.46 20.53 13.52
N SER A 10 -67.51 21.02 14.32
CA SER A 10 -66.87 20.30 15.41
C SER A 10 -66.54 18.80 15.24
N ILE A 11 -65.36 18.50 14.70
CA ILE A 11 -64.55 17.38 15.19
C ILE A 11 -63.17 17.93 15.51
N SER A 12 -63.01 18.27 16.79
CA SER A 12 -61.72 18.40 17.42
C SER A 12 -61.11 17.01 17.55
N LEU A 13 -60.05 16.72 16.81
CA LEU A 13 -59.02 15.81 17.29
C LEU A 13 -57.67 16.23 16.71
N LEU A 14 -56.84 16.76 17.59
CA LEU A 14 -55.42 17.05 17.38
C LEU A 14 -54.73 15.90 16.64
N ILE A 15 -54.15 16.18 15.47
CA ILE A 15 -52.97 15.46 14.98
C ILE A 15 -51.91 16.50 14.66
N THR A 16 -51.24 16.95 15.71
CA THR A 16 -50.00 17.72 15.64
C THR A 16 -48.84 16.74 15.80
N THR A 17 -47.84 16.89 14.93
CA THR A 17 -46.47 16.35 15.03
C THR A 17 -46.24 14.93 14.49
N ILE A 18 -46.13 14.80 13.17
CA ILE A 18 -45.22 13.79 12.59
C ILE A 18 -43.85 14.44 12.48
N PHE A 19 -42.99 13.97 13.39
CA PHE A 19 -41.58 14.27 13.51
C PHE A 19 -40.84 14.08 12.18
N LEU A 20 -39.92 15.01 11.91
CA LEU A 20 -38.90 14.96 10.86
C LEU A 20 -38.18 13.59 10.84
N SER A 21 -38.50 12.76 9.84
CA SER A 21 -37.70 11.60 9.48
C SER A 21 -36.57 12.04 8.55
N SER A 22 -35.46 12.50 9.10
CA SER A 22 -34.21 12.70 8.34
C SER A 22 -33.01 12.53 9.28
N THR A 23 -32.08 11.68 8.87
CA THR A 23 -30.79 11.31 9.49
C THR A 23 -30.75 10.03 10.34
N SER A 24 -30.97 8.88 9.68
CA SER A 24 -30.42 7.59 10.13
C SER A 24 -29.46 7.03 9.06
N SER A 25 -28.29 7.66 8.97
CA SER A 25 -27.14 7.14 8.19
C SER A 25 -25.86 7.19 9.00
N PHE A 26 -25.85 6.57 10.19
CA PHE A 26 -24.62 6.35 10.96
C PHE A 26 -24.71 5.04 11.76
N ALA A 27 -25.01 3.93 11.08
CA ALA A 27 -25.04 2.61 11.71
C ALA A 27 -24.50 1.48 10.79
N GLN A 28 -23.58 1.80 9.87
CA GLN A 28 -22.84 0.80 9.07
C GLN A 28 -21.35 0.65 9.45
N TYR A 29 -20.90 1.26 10.55
CA TYR A 29 -19.49 1.18 11.00
C TYR A 29 -19.23 0.16 12.12
N GLN A 30 -20.13 -0.80 12.35
CA GLN A 30 -20.03 -1.76 13.45
C GLN A 30 -19.86 -3.22 12.98
N ASN A 31 -19.05 -3.42 11.95
CA ASN A 31 -18.50 -4.72 11.56
C ASN A 31 -16.98 -4.64 11.34
N GLN A 32 -16.27 -3.82 12.13
CA GLN A 32 -14.85 -4.06 12.37
C GLN A 32 -14.78 -5.10 13.49
N GLN A 33 -14.81 -6.38 13.13
CA GLN A 33 -14.14 -7.36 13.98
C GLN A 33 -12.70 -6.85 14.11
N GLU A 34 -12.22 -6.64 15.34
CA GLU A 34 -10.82 -6.35 15.62
C GLU A 34 -10.00 -7.56 15.16
N GLU A 35 -9.66 -7.64 13.87
CA GLU A 35 -8.71 -8.62 13.38
C GLU A 35 -7.39 -8.35 14.09
N LYS A 36 -6.96 -9.32 14.90
CA LYS A 36 -5.67 -9.28 15.59
C LYS A 36 -4.57 -8.92 14.56
N PRO A 37 -3.68 -7.97 14.87
CA PRO A 37 -2.60 -7.61 13.96
C PRO A 37 -1.76 -8.85 13.64
N LYS A 38 -1.57 -9.11 12.35
CA LYS A 38 -0.79 -10.25 11.84
C LYS A 38 0.66 -10.12 12.27
N THR A 39 1.23 -11.26 12.67
CA THR A 39 2.65 -11.38 12.98
C THR A 39 3.50 -11.27 11.70
N PRO A 40 4.79 -10.89 11.80
CA PRO A 40 5.71 -10.89 10.66
C PRO A 40 5.74 -12.22 9.88
N VAL A 41 5.63 -13.34 10.59
CA VAL A 41 5.62 -14.69 9.99
C VAL A 41 4.34 -14.92 9.19
N GLU A 42 3.17 -14.55 9.73
CA GLU A 42 1.90 -14.66 9.00
C GLU A 42 1.87 -13.74 7.77
N ILE A 43 2.44 -12.54 7.87
CA ILE A 43 2.56 -11.62 6.73
C ILE A 43 3.47 -12.24 5.65
N ALA A 44 4.60 -12.83 6.05
CA ALA A 44 5.52 -13.49 5.12
C ALA A 44 4.83 -14.64 4.37
N ALA A 45 4.14 -15.52 5.10
CA ALA A 45 3.42 -16.65 4.52
C ALA A 45 2.35 -16.20 3.53
N LEU A 46 1.50 -15.23 3.92
CA LEU A 46 0.46 -14.68 3.03
C LEU A 46 1.04 -14.04 1.77
N GLN A 47 2.17 -13.36 1.91
CA GLN A 47 2.85 -12.72 0.79
C GLN A 47 3.51 -13.76 -0.13
N ALA A 48 4.09 -14.82 0.42
CA ALA A 48 4.65 -15.93 -0.35
C ALA A 48 3.56 -16.67 -1.14
N ASP A 49 2.43 -16.98 -0.51
CA ASP A 49 1.26 -17.58 -1.16
C ASP A 49 0.73 -16.72 -2.30
N LYS A 50 0.70 -15.40 -2.09
CA LYS A 50 0.31 -14.44 -3.12
C LYS A 50 1.30 -14.47 -4.29
N TYR A 51 2.60 -14.46 -4.02
CA TYR A 51 3.61 -14.54 -5.08
C TYR A 51 3.61 -15.89 -5.79
N GLN A 52 3.34 -16.99 -5.12
CA GLN A 52 3.18 -18.28 -5.76
C GLN A 52 2.12 -18.22 -6.87
N LYS A 53 0.94 -17.67 -6.55
CA LYS A 53 -0.16 -17.51 -7.51
C LYS A 53 0.15 -16.49 -8.58
N ASP A 54 0.61 -15.30 -8.20
CA ASP A 54 0.81 -14.19 -9.12
C ASP A 54 1.97 -14.43 -10.07
N LEU A 55 3.03 -15.11 -9.63
CA LEU A 55 4.25 -15.33 -10.41
C LEU A 55 4.34 -16.75 -10.99
N GLY A 56 3.45 -17.66 -10.58
CA GLY A 56 3.53 -19.06 -10.97
C GLY A 56 4.79 -19.73 -10.42
N LEU A 57 5.08 -19.52 -9.13
CA LEU A 57 6.24 -20.13 -8.48
C LEU A 57 5.97 -21.62 -8.24
N ASN A 58 6.99 -22.46 -8.41
CA ASN A 58 6.93 -23.84 -7.93
C ASN A 58 7.12 -23.90 -6.40
N ASP A 59 6.80 -25.03 -5.79
CA ASP A 59 6.85 -25.19 -4.32
C ASP A 59 8.23 -24.89 -3.72
N GLY A 60 9.30 -25.25 -4.42
CA GLY A 60 10.67 -24.93 -3.99
C GLY A 60 10.95 -23.43 -4.01
N GLN A 61 10.53 -22.72 -5.05
CA GLN A 61 10.63 -21.26 -5.13
C GLN A 61 9.77 -20.58 -4.06
N THR A 62 8.54 -21.07 -3.83
CA THR A 62 7.64 -20.55 -2.80
C THR A 62 8.24 -20.69 -1.41
N PHE A 63 8.80 -21.85 -1.09
CA PHE A 63 9.49 -22.09 0.19
C PHE A 63 10.66 -21.13 0.40
N LEU A 64 11.48 -20.91 -0.64
CA LEU A 64 12.60 -19.97 -0.57
C LEU A 64 12.11 -18.52 -0.40
N VAL A 65 11.04 -18.14 -1.10
CA VAL A 65 10.42 -16.82 -0.97
C VAL A 65 9.89 -16.59 0.44
N ASP A 66 9.15 -17.54 1.00
CA ASP A 66 8.64 -17.45 2.37
C ASP A 66 9.79 -17.29 3.38
N SER A 67 10.82 -18.13 3.26
CA SER A 67 12.02 -18.06 4.11
C SER A 67 12.70 -16.69 4.06
N VAL A 68 12.87 -16.12 2.86
CA VAL A 68 13.43 -14.77 2.68
C VAL A 68 12.52 -13.71 3.30
N LEU A 69 11.20 -13.81 3.11
CA LEU A 69 10.24 -12.85 3.63
C LEU A 69 10.15 -12.89 5.16
N GLN A 70 10.17 -14.06 5.78
CA GLN A 70 10.18 -14.19 7.24
C GLN A 70 11.37 -13.46 7.85
N VAL A 71 12.57 -13.65 7.28
CA VAL A 71 13.78 -12.96 7.73
C VAL A 71 13.68 -11.45 7.49
N ASN A 72 13.30 -11.03 6.29
CA ASN A 72 13.36 -9.61 5.92
C ASN A 72 12.23 -8.78 6.54
N ILE A 73 11.01 -9.31 6.61
CA ILE A 73 9.90 -8.65 7.32
C ILE A 73 10.20 -8.63 8.82
N GLY A 74 10.70 -9.73 9.39
CA GLY A 74 11.16 -9.74 10.78
C GLY A 74 12.24 -8.68 11.04
N GLY A 75 13.17 -8.51 10.09
CA GLY A 75 14.20 -7.47 10.11
C GLY A 75 13.64 -6.05 10.13
N VAL A 76 12.65 -5.75 9.30
CA VAL A 76 11.95 -4.44 9.31
C VAL A 76 11.35 -4.16 10.68
N TYR A 77 10.62 -5.12 11.24
CA TYR A 77 9.97 -4.96 12.55
C TYR A 77 10.99 -4.80 13.67
N SER A 78 12.07 -5.57 13.64
CA SER A 78 13.16 -5.48 14.62
C SER A 78 13.85 -4.10 14.58
N ASP A 79 14.10 -3.59 13.37
CA ASP A 79 14.71 -2.27 13.18
C ASP A 79 13.79 -1.14 13.62
N PHE A 80 12.49 -1.24 13.32
CA PHE A 80 11.50 -0.29 13.80
C PHE A 80 11.38 -0.27 15.32
N GLU A 81 11.38 -1.43 15.96
CA GLU A 81 11.37 -1.52 17.43
C GLU A 81 12.65 -0.94 18.05
N ARG A 82 13.81 -1.17 17.42
CA ARG A 82 15.08 -0.57 17.86
C ARG A 82 15.05 0.96 17.72
N MET A 83 14.55 1.46 16.60
CA MET A 83 14.37 2.89 16.35
C MET A 83 13.46 3.56 17.37
N LYS A 84 12.32 2.93 17.66
CA LYS A 84 11.37 3.37 18.68
C LYS A 84 12.02 3.45 20.05
N LYS A 85 12.73 2.40 20.48
CA LYS A 85 13.46 2.38 21.75
C LYS A 85 14.59 3.40 21.82
N GLY A 86 15.26 3.66 20.70
CA GLY A 86 16.34 4.64 20.59
C GLY A 86 15.88 6.09 20.38
N GLY A 87 14.57 6.36 20.30
CA GLY A 87 14.03 7.71 20.11
C GLY A 87 14.18 8.28 18.70
N VAL A 88 14.61 7.49 17.71
CA VAL A 88 14.77 7.93 16.31
C VAL A 88 13.53 7.50 15.53
N GLN A 89 12.55 8.39 15.40
CA GLN A 89 11.23 8.07 14.81
C GLN A 89 10.84 9.02 13.67
N THR A 90 11.81 9.53 12.93
CA THR A 90 11.53 10.40 11.78
C THR A 90 11.02 9.59 10.59
N GLN A 91 10.20 10.20 9.73
CA GLN A 91 9.68 9.52 8.55
C GLN A 91 10.80 9.02 7.63
N GLU A 92 11.88 9.79 7.51
CA GLU A 92 13.06 9.46 6.71
C GLU A 92 13.77 8.22 7.24
N SER A 93 13.89 8.08 8.56
CA SER A 93 14.53 6.93 9.19
C SER A 93 13.74 5.64 8.95
N TYR A 94 12.40 5.69 9.03
CA TYR A 94 11.55 4.53 8.72
C TYR A 94 11.64 4.15 7.24
N ARG A 95 11.62 5.14 6.33
CA ARG A 95 11.79 4.92 4.90
C ARG A 95 13.15 4.29 4.57
N ALA A 96 14.23 4.72 5.23
CA ALA A 96 15.56 4.17 5.01
C ALA A 96 15.65 2.69 5.40
N VAL A 97 15.03 2.30 6.53
CA VAL A 97 14.93 0.88 6.94
C VAL A 97 14.11 0.09 5.93
N GLN A 98 12.96 0.60 5.51
CA GLN A 98 12.13 -0.07 4.49
C GLN A 98 12.90 -0.27 3.18
N GLU A 99 13.60 0.76 2.70
CA GLU A 99 14.40 0.67 1.47
C GLU A 99 15.54 -0.35 1.60
N LEU A 100 16.24 -0.38 2.74
CA LEU A 100 17.28 -1.38 3.02
C LEU A 100 16.73 -2.80 2.89
N TRP A 101 15.63 -3.10 3.56
CA TRP A 101 15.04 -4.44 3.56
C TRP A 101 14.37 -4.78 2.22
N MET A 102 13.78 -3.80 1.54
CA MET A 102 13.27 -3.98 0.18
C MET A 102 14.39 -4.36 -0.78
N ASN A 103 15.56 -3.70 -0.71
CA ASN A 103 16.70 -4.02 -1.57
C ASN A 103 17.26 -5.42 -1.28
N LYS A 104 17.28 -5.83 0.00
CA LYS A 104 17.66 -7.21 0.37
C LYS A 104 16.69 -8.24 -0.21
N THR A 105 15.38 -7.98 -0.13
CA THR A 105 14.35 -8.85 -0.71
C THR A 105 14.48 -8.94 -2.22
N ASP A 106 14.61 -7.80 -2.91
CA ASP A 106 14.77 -7.73 -4.37
C ASP A 106 16.00 -8.53 -4.84
N ALA A 107 17.14 -8.34 -4.16
CA ALA A 107 18.37 -9.06 -4.47
C ALA A 107 18.27 -10.58 -4.26
N ALA A 108 17.50 -11.02 -3.25
CA ALA A 108 17.24 -12.44 -3.02
C ALA A 108 16.30 -13.01 -4.08
N PHE A 109 15.20 -12.33 -4.38
CA PHE A 109 14.21 -12.77 -5.37
C PHE A 109 14.79 -12.87 -6.77
N LYS A 110 15.70 -11.95 -7.15
CA LYS A 110 16.40 -12.02 -8.43
C LYS A 110 17.20 -13.31 -8.62
N LYS A 111 17.62 -13.97 -7.54
CA LYS A 111 18.34 -15.26 -7.58
C LYS A 111 17.40 -16.47 -7.60
N ILE A 112 16.18 -16.32 -7.08
CA ILE A 112 15.19 -17.39 -6.94
C ILE A 112 14.31 -17.49 -8.19
N PHE A 113 13.97 -16.36 -8.79
CA PHE A 113 13.03 -16.27 -9.91
C PHE A 113 13.71 -16.47 -11.26
N THR A 114 12.97 -17.02 -12.23
CA THR A 114 13.36 -16.90 -13.63
C THR A 114 13.31 -15.44 -14.08
N PRO A 115 13.98 -15.07 -15.19
CA PRO A 115 13.90 -13.71 -15.71
C PRO A 115 12.46 -13.21 -15.94
N GLU A 116 11.57 -14.08 -16.42
CA GLU A 116 10.17 -13.75 -16.69
C GLU A 116 9.39 -13.52 -15.40
N GLN A 117 9.58 -14.39 -14.40
CA GLN A 117 8.97 -14.26 -13.07
C GLN A 117 9.45 -12.98 -12.37
N TYR A 118 10.76 -12.69 -12.45
CA TYR A 118 11.33 -11.49 -11.86
C TYR A 118 10.80 -10.22 -12.53
N LEU A 119 10.71 -10.18 -13.86
CA LEU A 119 10.11 -9.04 -14.56
C LEU A 119 8.64 -8.81 -14.15
N LYS A 120 7.88 -9.88 -13.93
CA LYS A 120 6.50 -9.78 -13.43
C LYS A 120 6.46 -9.23 -12.00
N TYR A 121 7.35 -9.71 -11.13
CA TYR A 121 7.53 -9.18 -9.78
C TYR A 121 7.87 -7.68 -9.77
N GLU A 122 8.78 -7.23 -10.62
CA GLU A 122 9.16 -5.80 -10.71
C GLU A 122 7.98 -4.91 -11.11
N LYS A 123 7.13 -5.40 -12.01
CA LYS A 123 5.91 -4.70 -12.43
C LYS A 123 4.89 -4.63 -11.28
N LEU A 124 4.69 -5.72 -10.56
CA LEU A 124 3.76 -5.78 -9.42
C LEU A 124 4.22 -4.95 -8.21
N SER A 125 5.53 -4.88 -7.96
CA SER A 125 6.12 -4.16 -6.83
C SER A 125 6.33 -2.66 -7.09
N GLY A 126 6.14 -2.20 -8.32
CA GLY A 126 6.46 -0.81 -8.73
C GLY A 126 7.96 -0.54 -8.90
N LEU A 127 8.83 -1.53 -8.63
CA LEU A 127 10.28 -1.44 -8.83
C LEU A 127 10.64 -1.22 -10.31
N TYR A 128 9.83 -1.74 -11.23
CA TYR A 128 10.04 -1.54 -12.67
C TYR A 128 10.07 -0.06 -13.03
N ALA A 129 9.09 0.72 -12.57
CA ALA A 129 9.04 2.16 -12.85
C ALA A 129 10.22 2.91 -12.21
N LYS A 130 10.63 2.52 -10.99
CA LYS A 130 11.80 3.06 -10.31
C LYS A 130 13.08 2.81 -11.13
N ARG A 131 13.30 1.56 -11.56
CA ARG A 131 14.46 1.15 -12.36
C ARG A 131 14.56 1.90 -13.69
N ILE A 132 13.45 1.96 -14.44
CA ILE A 132 13.41 2.69 -15.72
C ILE A 132 13.73 4.18 -15.53
N LYS A 133 13.25 4.81 -14.44
CA LYS A 133 13.55 6.20 -14.13
C LYS A 133 15.03 6.40 -13.82
N GLU A 134 15.62 5.50 -13.04
CA GLU A 134 17.05 5.52 -12.70
C GLU A 134 17.94 5.31 -13.93
N GLU A 135 17.60 4.36 -14.81
CA GLU A 135 18.32 4.12 -16.06
C GLU A 135 18.29 5.35 -16.98
N LYS A 136 17.12 5.98 -17.14
CA LYS A 136 16.99 7.23 -17.89
C LYS A 136 17.82 8.36 -17.30
N ALA A 137 17.84 8.49 -15.97
CA ALA A 137 18.64 9.49 -15.28
C ALA A 137 20.15 9.26 -15.48
N LYS A 138 20.62 8.01 -15.36
CA LYS A 138 22.01 7.62 -15.61
C LYS A 138 22.42 7.91 -17.06
N ALA A 139 21.60 7.51 -18.04
CA ALA A 139 21.85 7.77 -19.44
C ALA A 139 21.93 9.28 -19.76
N LYS A 140 21.11 10.11 -19.09
CA LYS A 140 21.17 11.57 -19.24
C LYS A 140 22.49 12.13 -18.67
N LEU A 141 22.90 11.68 -17.49
CA LEU A 141 24.17 12.09 -16.87
C LEU A 141 25.38 11.68 -17.71
N GLU A 142 25.38 10.48 -18.28
CA GLU A 142 26.45 10.01 -19.18
C GLU A 142 26.53 10.86 -20.45
N LYS A 143 25.38 11.19 -21.07
CA LYS A 143 25.32 12.09 -22.22
C LYS A 143 25.83 13.50 -21.88
N GLU A 144 25.49 14.02 -20.71
CA GLU A 144 25.98 15.34 -20.25
C GLU A 144 27.50 15.32 -19.99
N LYS A 145 28.02 14.23 -19.40
CA LYS A 145 29.47 14.04 -19.22
C LYS A 145 30.19 13.95 -20.57
N ALA A 146 29.67 13.15 -21.51
CA ALA A 146 30.24 13.02 -22.85
C ALA A 146 30.29 14.37 -23.60
N LYS A 147 29.21 15.17 -23.54
CA LYS A 147 29.17 16.52 -24.13
C LYS A 147 30.16 17.50 -23.49
N LYS A 148 30.40 17.38 -22.18
CA LYS A 148 31.38 18.22 -21.48
C LYS A 148 32.82 17.82 -21.82
N LEU A 149 33.10 16.53 -21.98
CA LEU A 149 34.41 16.04 -22.42
C LEU A 149 34.72 16.41 -23.87
N ASP A 150 33.72 16.42 -24.75
CA ASP A 150 33.88 16.79 -26.17
C ASP A 150 34.17 18.30 -26.33
N LYS A 151 33.45 19.15 -25.59
CA LYS A 151 33.70 20.60 -25.54
C LYS A 151 35.07 20.98 -24.97
N ASN A 152 35.68 20.13 -24.15
CA ASN A 152 37.01 20.37 -23.56
C ASN A 152 38.16 19.83 -24.43
N LYS A 153 37.85 19.24 -25.60
CA LYS A 153 38.81 18.73 -26.60
C LYS A 153 38.88 19.58 -27.87
N GLN A 154 38.03 20.59 -28.03
CA GLN A 154 38.17 21.59 -29.09
C GLN A 154 39.14 22.69 -28.62
N PRO A 155 40.28 22.91 -29.32
CA PRO A 155 41.22 23.98 -29.01
C PRO A 155 40.64 25.38 -29.28
#